data_AF-A0A8J3V1P2-F1
#
_entry.id   AF-A0A8J3V1P2-F1
#
_cell.length_a   1.000
_cell.length_b   1.000
_cell.length_c   1.000
_cell.angle_alpha   90.00
_cell.angle_beta   90.00
_cell.angle_gamma   90.00
#
_symmetry.space_group_name_H-M   'P 1'
#
loop_
_entity.id
_entity.type
_entity.pdbx_description
1 polymer ?
#
loop_
_entity_poly.entity_id
_entity_poly.type
_entity_poly.pdbx_seq_one_letter_code
_entity_poly.pdbx_strand_id
1 'polypeptide(L)'
;MTDPVYATVEEWVTDRFVPMYRRTLGGEFRWCAQWWKHAEAISRLTALWHAWEALRLEAGTGMGVWYRDHLDHQLPILLGPRGPFYQCSEDEHLEPHLATVEPAPPGWWVVSDASPLATQ
;
A
#
# COMPACT_ATOMS: atom_id res chain seq x y z
N MET A 1 -0.79 -16.04 -18.19
CA MET A 1 -0.39 -15.07 -17.17
C MET A 1 0.99 -14.58 -17.59
N THR A 2 1.13 -13.30 -17.93
CA THR A 2 2.43 -12.74 -18.31
C THR A 2 3.26 -12.56 -17.04
N ASP A 3 4.54 -12.85 -17.09
CA ASP A 3 5.44 -12.61 -15.97
C ASP A 3 5.47 -11.10 -15.62
N PRO A 4 5.56 -10.75 -14.32
CA PRO A 4 5.63 -9.36 -13.91
C PRO A 4 6.94 -8.75 -14.42
N VAL A 5 6.91 -7.46 -14.79
CA VAL A 5 8.12 -6.75 -15.26
C VAL A 5 9.08 -6.53 -14.10
N TYR A 6 8.55 -6.28 -12.91
CA TYR A 6 9.32 -6.24 -11.67
C TYR A 6 8.96 -7.46 -10.83
N ALA A 7 9.93 -8.23 -10.38
CA ALA A 7 9.67 -9.47 -9.64
C ALA A 7 9.11 -9.21 -8.22
N THR A 8 9.41 -8.04 -7.66
CA THR A 8 9.00 -7.66 -6.31
C THR A 8 8.52 -6.21 -6.25
N VAL A 9 7.76 -5.90 -5.20
CA VAL A 9 7.40 -4.51 -4.87
C VAL A 9 8.64 -3.65 -4.60
N GLU A 10 9.71 -4.22 -4.05
CA GLU A 10 10.95 -3.49 -3.78
C GLU A 10 11.63 -3.03 -5.07
N GLU A 11 11.73 -3.94 -6.05
CA GLU A 11 12.27 -3.63 -7.37
C GLU A 11 11.41 -2.57 -8.07
N TRP A 12 10.08 -2.72 -8.03
CA TRP A 12 9.17 -1.72 -8.59
C TRP A 12 9.29 -0.36 -7.90
N VAL A 13 9.42 -0.33 -6.56
CA VAL A 13 9.59 0.93 -5.83
C VAL A 13 10.89 1.64 -6.24
N THR A 14 11.98 0.87 -6.30
CA THR A 14 13.34 1.36 -6.54
C THR A 14 13.54 1.83 -7.98
N ASP A 15 13.09 1.03 -8.95
CA ASP A 15 13.41 1.26 -10.36
C ASP A 15 12.30 2.00 -11.12
N ARG A 16 11.06 2.01 -10.58
CA ARG A 16 9.91 2.65 -11.24
C ARG A 16 9.29 3.77 -10.43
N PHE A 17 8.87 3.53 -9.19
CA PHE A 17 8.04 4.46 -8.42
C PHE A 17 8.82 5.71 -8.00
N VAL A 18 9.93 5.53 -7.27
CA VAL A 18 10.73 6.64 -6.73
C VAL A 18 11.36 7.48 -7.85
N PRO A 19 11.94 6.90 -8.92
CA PRO A 19 12.49 7.69 -10.02
C PRO A 19 11.43 8.51 -10.77
N MET A 20 10.19 8.00 -10.85
CA MET A 20 9.09 8.68 -11.52
C MET A 20 8.46 9.77 -10.66
N TYR A 21 8.23 9.51 -9.37
CA TYR A 21 7.48 10.40 -8.51
C TYR A 21 8.39 11.25 -7.63
N ARG A 22 8.96 12.28 -8.25
CA ARG A 22 9.88 13.21 -7.59
C ARG A 22 9.09 14.38 -7.01
N ARG A 23 8.99 14.44 -5.69
CA ARG A 23 8.46 15.59 -4.93
C ARG A 23 9.53 16.17 -4.04
N THR A 24 9.43 17.47 -3.79
CA THR A 24 10.21 18.11 -2.73
C THR A 24 9.72 17.54 -1.40
N LEU A 25 10.58 16.80 -0.72
CA LEU A 25 10.29 16.23 0.59
C LEU A 25 10.31 17.32 1.66
N GLY A 26 9.49 17.16 2.68
CA GLY A 26 9.24 18.21 3.68
C GLY A 26 7.93 18.94 3.43
N GLY A 27 7.39 19.57 4.48
CA GLY A 27 6.08 20.22 4.44
C GLY A 27 4.95 19.22 4.18
N GLU A 28 4.41 19.23 2.96
CA GLU A 28 3.26 18.41 2.55
C GLU A 28 3.62 16.97 2.22
N PHE A 29 4.85 16.70 1.77
CA PHE A 29 5.28 15.36 1.36
C PHE A 29 6.28 14.75 2.34
N ARG A 30 5.99 13.51 2.74
CA ARG A 30 6.81 12.67 3.61
C ARG A 30 7.24 11.41 2.87
N TRP A 31 8.47 11.01 3.09
CA TRP A 31 9.03 9.76 2.60
C TRP A 31 10.00 9.24 3.66
N CYS A 32 10.13 7.93 3.76
CA CYS A 32 11.14 7.27 4.59
C CYS A 32 11.99 6.38 3.69
N ALA A 33 13.31 6.56 3.68
CA ALA A 33 14.19 5.68 2.90
C ALA A 33 14.05 4.20 3.32
N GLN A 34 13.73 3.95 4.59
CA GLN A 34 13.44 2.63 5.15
C GLN A 34 11.93 2.30 5.06
N TRP A 35 11.30 2.56 3.91
CA TRP A 35 9.85 2.41 3.72
C TRP A 35 9.34 0.99 4.04
N TRP A 36 10.17 -0.04 3.86
CA TRP A 36 9.85 -1.43 4.17
C TRP A 36 9.67 -1.72 5.67
N LYS A 37 10.00 -0.77 6.55
CA LYS A 37 9.67 -0.85 7.99
C LYS A 37 8.24 -0.40 8.29
N HIS A 38 7.52 0.15 7.31
CA HIS A 38 6.16 0.65 7.48
C HIS A 38 5.16 -0.31 6.83
N ALA A 39 4.51 -1.16 7.64
CA ALA A 39 3.58 -2.19 7.14
C ALA A 39 2.45 -1.63 6.26
N GLU A 40 1.89 -0.47 6.63
CA GLU A 40 0.88 0.21 5.82
C GLU A 40 1.46 0.67 4.47
N ALA A 41 2.69 1.20 4.45
CA ALA A 41 3.34 1.60 3.20
C ALA A 41 3.60 0.39 2.29
N ILE A 42 4.08 -0.72 2.84
CA ILE A 42 4.25 -1.98 2.10
C ILE A 42 2.92 -2.40 1.46
N SER A 43 1.84 -2.42 2.24
CA SER A 43 0.52 -2.82 1.73
C SER A 43 0.05 -1.92 0.59
N ARG A 44 0.18 -0.60 0.74
CA ARG A 44 -0.24 0.38 -0.28
C ARG A 44 0.61 0.29 -1.55
N LEU A 45 1.94 0.25 -1.41
CA LEU A 45 2.87 0.14 -2.53
C LEU A 45 2.70 -1.18 -3.29
N THR A 46 2.43 -2.28 -2.57
CA THR A 46 2.17 -3.59 -3.17
C THR A 46 0.88 -3.56 -4.00
N ALA A 47 -0.19 -2.93 -3.49
CA ALA A 47 -1.43 -2.76 -4.23
C ALA A 47 -1.23 -1.90 -5.49
N LEU A 48 -0.46 -0.81 -5.38
CA LEU A 48 -0.13 0.05 -6.53
C LEU A 48 0.69 -0.69 -7.59
N TRP A 49 1.67 -1.49 -7.17
CA TRP A 49 2.49 -2.32 -8.05
C TRP A 49 1.64 -3.37 -8.79
N HIS A 50 0.80 -4.13 -8.08
CA HIS A 50 -0.06 -5.12 -8.73
C HIS A 50 -1.06 -4.48 -9.72
N ALA A 51 -1.65 -3.35 -9.37
CA ALA A 51 -2.51 -2.61 -10.30
C ALA A 51 -1.72 -2.11 -11.52
N TRP A 52 -0.47 -1.68 -11.31
CA TRP A 52 0.41 -1.25 -12.41
C TRP A 52 0.76 -2.42 -13.35
N GLU A 53 1.12 -3.58 -12.80
CA GLU A 53 1.45 -4.79 -13.58
C GLU A 53 0.26 -5.28 -14.42
N ALA A 54 -0.96 -5.16 -13.89
CA ALA A 54 -2.17 -5.50 -14.63
C ALA A 54 -2.45 -4.47 -15.75
N LEU A 55 -2.50 -3.19 -15.38
CA LEU A 55 -2.96 -2.12 -16.27
C LEU A 55 -1.92 -1.72 -17.32
N ARG A 56 -0.62 -1.99 -17.14
CA ARG A 56 0.40 -1.74 -18.17
C ARG A 56 0.21 -2.60 -19.43
N LEU A 57 -0.49 -3.72 -19.31
CA LEU A 57 -0.77 -4.63 -20.42
C LEU A 57 -2.01 -4.21 -21.22
N GLU A 58 -2.84 -3.32 -20.66
CA GLU A 58 -4.03 -2.82 -21.33
C GLU A 58 -3.66 -1.76 -22.38
N ALA A 59 -4.17 -1.94 -23.59
CA ALA A 59 -3.89 -1.03 -24.70
C ALA A 59 -4.55 0.35 -24.49
N GLY A 60 -3.86 1.40 -24.94
CA GLY A 60 -4.41 2.77 -25.04
C GLY A 60 -4.53 3.50 -23.70
N THR A 61 -5.42 3.05 -22.82
CA THR A 61 -5.85 3.81 -21.61
C THR A 61 -5.40 3.22 -20.28
N GLY A 62 -4.80 2.04 -20.26
CA GLY A 62 -4.46 1.32 -19.02
C GLY A 62 -3.65 2.16 -18.02
N MET A 63 -2.61 2.83 -18.50
CA MET A 63 -1.82 3.73 -17.65
C MET A 63 -2.62 4.94 -17.13
N GLY A 64 -3.55 5.48 -17.92
CA GLY A 64 -4.43 6.57 -17.47
C GLY A 64 -5.39 6.12 -16.37
N VAL A 65 -5.93 4.91 -16.49
CA VAL A 65 -6.74 4.26 -15.44
C VAL A 65 -5.89 4.04 -14.19
N TRP A 66 -4.65 3.56 -14.34
CA TRP A 66 -3.75 3.35 -13.21
C TRP A 66 -3.48 4.64 -12.43
N TYR A 67 -3.22 5.75 -13.13
CA TYR A 67 -3.06 7.05 -12.48
C TYR A 67 -4.33 7.48 -11.74
N ARG A 68 -5.46 7.53 -12.46
CA ARG A 68 -6.73 8.07 -11.96
C ARG A 68 -7.29 7.27 -10.79
N ASP A 69 -7.33 5.94 -10.92
CA ASP A 69 -8.08 5.07 -10.02
C ASP A 69 -7.22 4.50 -8.89
N HIS A 70 -5.91 4.42 -9.10
CA HIS A 70 -5.00 3.80 -8.14
C HIS A 70 -3.99 4.79 -7.58
N LEU A 71 -3.11 5.35 -8.42
CA LEU A 71 -1.99 6.16 -7.94
C LEU A 71 -2.48 7.44 -7.26
N ASP A 72 -3.21 8.30 -7.98
CA ASP A 72 -3.55 9.64 -7.53
C ASP A 72 -4.44 9.64 -6.29
N HIS A 73 -5.23 8.58 -6.08
CA HIS A 73 -5.99 8.38 -4.86
C HIS A 73 -5.11 8.01 -3.65
N GLN A 74 -4.13 7.13 -3.86
CA GLN A 74 -3.27 6.64 -2.77
C GLN A 74 -2.17 7.63 -2.40
N LEU A 75 -1.72 8.44 -3.34
CA LEU A 75 -0.52 9.27 -3.22
C LEU A 75 -0.61 10.34 -2.12
N PRO A 76 -1.72 11.09 -1.96
CA PRO A 76 -1.87 12.05 -0.87
C PRO A 76 -1.93 11.38 0.50
N ILE A 77 -2.29 10.09 0.56
CA ILE A 77 -2.31 9.32 1.80
C ILE A 77 -0.92 8.78 2.11
N LEU A 78 -0.29 8.13 1.13
CA LEU A 78 1.04 7.52 1.27
C LEU A 78 2.11 8.55 1.64
N LEU A 79 2.11 9.69 0.94
CA LEU A 79 3.11 10.74 1.10
C LEU A 79 2.62 11.90 1.97
N GLY A 80 1.38 11.87 2.44
CA GLY A 80 0.80 12.98 3.16
C GLY A 80 1.42 13.21 4.55
N PRO A 81 1.17 14.38 5.15
CA PRO A 81 1.68 14.73 6.47
C PRO A 81 1.04 13.93 7.62
N ARG A 82 0.00 13.12 7.33
CA ARG A 82 -0.64 12.17 8.26
C ARG A 82 -0.58 10.72 7.74
N GLY A 83 0.25 10.49 6.73
CA GLY A 83 0.44 9.19 6.11
C GLY A 83 1.31 8.26 6.95
N PRO A 84 1.63 7.06 6.43
CA PRO A 84 2.47 6.09 7.14
C PRO A 84 3.85 6.67 7.50
N PHE A 85 4.36 7.62 6.73
CA PHE A 85 5.66 8.25 6.97
C PHE A 85 5.59 9.53 7.82
N TYR A 86 4.47 9.82 8.51
CA TYR A 86 4.25 11.15 9.11
C TYR A 86 5.32 11.62 10.11
N GLN A 87 5.97 10.68 10.81
CA GLN A 87 7.05 10.96 11.78
C GLN A 87 8.43 10.81 11.17
N CYS A 88 8.54 10.28 9.95
CA CYS A 88 9.83 10.04 9.30
C CYS A 88 10.21 11.21 8.39
N SER A 89 11.51 11.29 8.12
CA SER A 89 12.06 12.01 6.98
C SER A 89 12.80 11.03 6.06
N GLU A 90 13.36 11.53 4.96
CA GLU A 90 14.16 10.70 4.06
C GLU A 90 15.33 10.04 4.81
N ASP A 91 16.01 10.82 5.65
CA ASP A 91 17.23 10.42 6.34
C ASP A 91 16.98 9.87 7.76
N GLU A 92 15.80 10.08 8.33
CA GLU A 92 15.46 9.67 9.70
C GLU A 92 14.20 8.79 9.74
N HIS A 93 14.38 7.56 10.24
CA HIS A 93 13.29 6.61 10.46
C HIS A 93 12.90 6.57 11.95
N LEU A 94 11.60 6.68 12.22
CA LEU A 94 11.02 6.45 13.54
C LEU A 94 10.07 5.26 13.48
N GLU A 95 10.24 4.35 14.45
CA GLU A 95 9.41 3.15 14.59
C GLU A 95 8.00 3.57 15.03
N PRO A 96 6.95 3.29 14.22
CA PRO A 96 5.59 3.68 14.56
C PRO A 96 5.10 2.99 15.84
N HIS A 97 4.34 3.70 16.66
CA HIS A 97 3.69 3.09 17.82
C HIS A 97 2.62 2.08 17.38
N LEU A 98 2.73 0.85 17.87
CA LEU A 98 1.67 -0.15 17.74
C LEU A 98 0.59 0.10 18.79
N ALA A 99 -0.63 0.36 18.32
CA ALA A 99 -1.78 0.53 19.21
C ALA A 99 -2.00 -0.73 20.05
N THR A 100 -2.28 -0.54 21.34
CA THR A 100 -2.65 -1.64 22.23
C THR A 100 -4.07 -2.10 21.91
N VAL A 101 -4.28 -3.42 21.94
CA VAL A 101 -5.59 -4.04 21.72
C VAL A 101 -5.90 -4.94 22.90
N GLU A 102 -7.11 -4.82 23.46
CA GLU A 102 -7.63 -5.76 24.44
C GLU A 102 -8.47 -6.84 23.72
N PRO A 103 -8.36 -8.12 24.10
CA PRO A 103 -9.19 -9.16 23.52
C PRO A 103 -10.67 -8.90 23.83
N ALA A 104 -11.52 -9.21 22.87
CA ALA A 104 -12.96 -9.15 23.10
C ALA A 104 -13.36 -10.16 24.21
N PRO A 105 -14.38 -9.84 25.04
CA PRO A 105 -14.88 -10.76 26.05
C PRO A 105 -15.30 -12.13 25.46
N PRO A 106 -15.24 -13.22 26.23
CA PRO A 106 -15.73 -14.53 25.78
C PRO A 106 -17.18 -14.47 25.29
N GLY A 107 -17.47 -15.08 24.13
CA GLY A 107 -18.81 -15.11 23.53
C GLY A 107 -19.21 -13.85 22.75
N TRP A 108 -18.35 -12.83 22.65
CA TRP A 108 -18.62 -11.62 21.89
C TRP A 108 -18.71 -11.85 20.37
N TRP A 109 -17.83 -12.70 19.84
CA TRP A 109 -17.87 -13.13 18.45
C TRP A 109 -18.68 -14.42 18.35
N VAL A 110 -20.00 -14.31 18.17
CA VAL A 110 -20.83 -15.46 17.81
C VAL A 110 -20.48 -15.83 16.36
N VAL A 111 -19.58 -16.78 16.18
CA VAL A 111 -19.46 -17.47 14.90
C VAL A 111 -20.75 -18.28 14.78
N SER A 112 -21.74 -17.75 14.06
CA SER A 112 -22.89 -18.55 13.66
C SER A 112 -22.35 -19.66 12.78
N ASP A 113 -22.32 -20.88 13.29
CA ASP A 113 -22.25 -22.08 12.46
C ASP A 113 -23.54 -22.11 11.62
N ALA A 114 -23.51 -21.44 10.47
CA ALA A 114 -24.53 -21.60 9.45
C ALA A 114 -24.40 -23.02 8.88
N SER A 115 -25.08 -23.93 9.59
CA SER A 115 -25.69 -25.21 9.22
C SER A 115 -25.04 -26.04 8.11
N PRO A 116 -24.67 -27.32 8.34
CA PRO A 116 -24.51 -28.25 7.24
C PRO A 116 -25.87 -28.37 6.53
N LEU A 117 -25.85 -28.25 5.21
CA LEU A 117 -26.94 -28.70 4.34
C LEU A 117 -27.23 -30.17 4.65
N ALA A 118 -28.21 -30.42 5.51
CA ALA A 118 -28.86 -31.72 5.61
C ALA A 118 -29.77 -31.85 4.39
N THR A 119 -29.34 -32.71 3.47
CA THR A 119 -30.13 -33.30 2.40
C THR A 119 -31.54 -33.68 2.88
N GLN A 120 -32.56 -33.25 2.13
CA GLN A 120 -33.71 -34.06 1.76
C GLN A 120 -34.30 -33.54 0.45
#